data_AF-A0A317IT94-F1
#
_entry.id   AF-A0A317IT94-F1
#
_cell.length_a   1.000
_cell.length_b   1.000
_cell.length_c   1.000
_cell.angle_alpha   90.00
_cell.angle_beta   90.00
_cell.angle_gamma   90.00
#
_symmetry.space_group_name_H-M   'P 1'
#
loop_
_entity.id
_entity.type
_entity.pdbx_description
1 polymer ?
#
loop_
_entity_poly.entity_id
_entity_poly.type
_entity_poly.pdbx_seq_one_letter_code
_entity_poly.pdbx_strand_id
1 'polypeptide(L)'
;MEALKGIRVLDMTHVQAGPTCSQLLAWMGADVIKLESPAGDATRGQLRDVPNADSLYFTMLNCNKRSIVVNMKSPAGKAVFVELLKKSDIVMENFGPGVLDRFGFSWEKIHEINPRVILGSIKGFGSSGPYADFKAYENVAQAMGGAMSTTGIPDGPPYVTGAQIGDSGTGLHLAIGLLAALQQRHRTGEGQYVEVAMMDGVMNLCRVKWRDHQRLTRQELTEYSVPTEGLKATPRAGNDSGGGQ
;
A
#
# COMPACT_ATOMS: atom_id res chain seq x y z
N MET A 1 11.33 -19.88 2.83
CA MET A 1 10.65 -20.19 1.56
C MET A 1 11.26 -19.25 0.52
N GLU A 2 11.81 -19.76 -0.59
CA GLU A 2 12.56 -18.95 -1.59
C GLU A 2 11.80 -18.84 -2.92
N ALA A 3 10.47 -18.68 -2.88
CA ALA A 3 9.60 -18.67 -4.06
C ALA A 3 9.92 -17.52 -5.05
N LEU A 4 10.50 -16.42 -4.58
CA LEU A 4 10.92 -15.26 -5.38
C LEU A 4 12.45 -15.19 -5.56
N LYS A 5 13.17 -16.29 -5.37
CA LYS A 5 14.62 -16.32 -5.63
C LYS A 5 14.90 -15.90 -7.08
N GLY A 6 15.83 -14.96 -7.22
CA GLY A 6 16.20 -14.40 -8.52
C GLY A 6 15.35 -13.22 -8.96
N ILE A 7 14.27 -12.87 -8.24
CA ILE A 7 13.52 -11.63 -8.46
C ILE A 7 14.24 -10.48 -7.75
N ARG A 8 14.57 -9.42 -8.49
CA ARG A 8 15.14 -8.18 -7.93
C ARG A 8 14.10 -7.08 -7.81
N VAL A 9 13.98 -6.51 -6.62
CA VAL A 9 13.08 -5.39 -6.31
C VAL A 9 13.91 -4.14 -6.02
N LEU A 10 13.66 -3.07 -6.77
CA LEU A 10 14.12 -1.73 -6.46
C LEU A 10 13.03 -0.99 -5.69
N ASP A 11 13.21 -0.92 -4.38
CA ASP A 11 12.22 -0.40 -3.44
C ASP A 11 12.50 1.06 -3.11
N MET A 12 11.75 1.98 -3.73
CA MET A 12 11.81 3.43 -3.42
C MET A 12 10.77 3.83 -2.35
N THR A 13 10.13 2.86 -1.70
CA THR A 13 9.03 3.13 -0.79
C THR A 13 9.52 3.58 0.59
N HIS A 14 8.65 4.31 1.30
CA HIS A 14 8.88 4.79 2.65
C HIS A 14 7.66 4.64 3.55
N VAL A 15 7.86 4.81 4.86
CA VAL A 15 6.81 4.70 5.88
C VAL A 15 6.31 3.25 5.99
N GLN A 16 5.07 2.93 5.61
CA GLN A 16 4.48 1.64 6.00
C GLN A 16 3.90 0.82 4.85
N ALA A 17 2.99 1.39 4.03
CA ALA A 17 2.30 0.61 3.00
C ALA A 17 3.27 -0.08 2.01
N GLY A 18 4.18 0.70 1.42
CA GLY A 18 5.16 0.19 0.48
C GLY A 18 6.19 -0.73 1.13
N PRO A 19 6.80 -0.35 2.28
CA PRO A 19 7.75 -1.22 2.98
C PRO A 19 7.15 -2.54 3.45
N THR A 20 5.86 -2.58 3.80
CA THR A 20 5.11 -3.83 4.08
C THR A 20 5.16 -4.74 2.86
N CYS A 21 4.80 -4.21 1.68
CA CYS A 21 4.79 -4.98 0.44
C CYS A 21 6.18 -5.52 0.10
N SER A 22 7.22 -4.68 0.07
CA SER A 22 8.56 -5.11 -0.32
C SER A 22 9.19 -6.07 0.69
N GLN A 23 8.86 -5.95 1.98
CA GLN A 23 9.32 -6.89 3.00
C GLN A 23 8.69 -8.28 2.82
N LEU A 24 7.39 -8.36 2.49
CA LEU A 24 6.75 -9.64 2.19
C LEU A 24 7.40 -10.34 0.98
N LEU A 25 7.72 -9.57 -0.06
CA LEU A 25 8.48 -10.09 -1.21
C LEU A 25 9.88 -10.59 -0.78
N ALA A 26 10.57 -9.84 0.09
CA ALA A 26 11.87 -10.25 0.63
C ALA A 26 11.79 -11.55 1.44
N TRP A 27 10.76 -11.72 2.27
CA TRP A 27 10.51 -12.95 3.05
C TRP A 27 10.22 -14.16 2.15
N MET A 28 9.68 -13.93 0.96
CA MET A 28 9.52 -14.95 -0.07
C MET A 28 10.78 -15.19 -0.92
N GLY A 29 11.89 -14.48 -0.65
CA GLY A 29 13.20 -14.71 -1.25
C GLY A 29 13.65 -13.72 -2.32
N ALA A 30 12.92 -12.61 -2.52
CA ALA A 30 13.35 -11.56 -3.46
C ALA A 30 14.59 -10.80 -2.97
N ASP A 31 15.46 -10.39 -3.89
CA ASP A 31 16.58 -9.48 -3.63
C ASP A 31 16.08 -8.03 -3.61
N VAL A 32 15.86 -7.47 -2.41
CA VAL A 32 15.30 -6.13 -2.25
C VAL A 32 16.40 -5.10 -1.96
N ILE A 33 16.53 -4.13 -2.87
CA ILE A 33 17.38 -2.96 -2.75
C ILE A 33 16.49 -1.76 -2.40
N LYS A 34 16.54 -1.31 -1.15
CA LYS A 34 15.86 -0.10 -0.69
C LYS A 34 16.67 1.12 -1.11
N LEU A 35 16.11 1.92 -2.02
CA LEU A 35 16.68 3.18 -2.49
C LEU A 35 16.14 4.31 -1.61
N GLU A 36 17.00 4.81 -0.73
CA GLU A 36 16.66 5.87 0.22
C GLU A 36 17.14 7.23 -0.28
N SER A 37 16.38 8.27 0.05
CA SER A 37 16.86 9.64 -0.13
C SER A 37 18.04 9.94 0.81
N PRO A 38 18.81 11.03 0.61
CA PRO A 38 19.84 11.44 1.58
C PRO A 38 19.36 11.63 3.02
N ALA A 39 18.05 11.86 3.21
CA ALA A 39 17.45 11.97 4.54
C ALA A 39 17.09 10.60 5.16
N GLY A 40 17.18 9.51 4.40
CA GLY A 40 16.69 8.19 4.81
C GLY A 40 15.16 8.07 4.78
N ASP A 41 14.67 6.89 5.12
CA ASP A 41 13.26 6.66 5.48
C ASP A 41 12.93 7.37 6.81
N ALA A 42 11.83 8.12 6.85
CA ALA A 42 11.40 8.85 8.04
C ALA A 42 11.19 7.94 9.26
N THR A 43 10.82 6.68 9.04
CA THR A 43 10.61 5.70 10.13
C THR A 43 11.88 5.45 10.92
N ARG A 44 13.08 5.63 10.37
CA ARG A 44 14.36 5.50 11.10
C ARG A 44 14.43 6.35 12.36
N GLY A 45 13.84 7.55 12.29
CA GLY A 45 13.82 8.55 13.38
C GLY A 45 12.56 8.54 14.23
N GLN A 46 11.51 7.87 13.78
CA GLN A 46 10.17 8.01 14.36
C GLN A 46 10.01 7.13 15.61
N LEU A 47 9.64 7.73 16.74
CA LEU A 47 9.36 7.03 18.01
C LEU A 47 10.50 6.09 18.44
N ARG A 48 11.74 6.57 18.34
CA ARG A 48 12.92 5.82 18.81
C ARG A 48 12.81 5.51 20.30
N ASP A 49 13.04 4.24 20.62
CA ASP A 49 13.17 3.70 21.97
C ASP A 49 14.62 3.75 22.47
N VAL A 50 15.60 3.61 21.55
CA VAL A 50 17.03 3.72 21.85
C VAL A 50 17.66 4.94 21.16
N PRO A 51 18.38 5.83 21.89
CA PRO A 51 19.05 6.97 21.29
C PRO A 51 20.04 6.57 20.19
N ASN A 52 20.03 7.31 19.07
CA ASN A 52 20.90 7.13 17.91
C ASN A 52 20.80 5.76 17.18
N ALA A 53 19.87 4.88 17.56
CA ALA A 53 19.53 3.68 16.81
C ALA A 53 18.40 3.94 15.81
N ASP A 54 18.25 3.08 14.80
CA ASP A 54 17.02 3.05 14.01
C ASP A 54 15.85 2.63 14.91
N SER A 55 14.68 3.23 14.72
CA SER A 55 13.49 2.87 15.51
C SER A 55 13.00 1.46 15.19
N LEU A 56 12.26 0.88 16.14
CA LEU A 56 11.52 -0.36 15.91
C LEU A 56 10.56 -0.28 14.71
N TYR A 57 10.00 0.89 14.42
CA TYR A 57 9.14 1.07 13.26
C TYR A 57 9.89 0.80 11.95
N PHE A 58 11.12 1.31 11.83
CA PHE A 58 11.95 1.04 10.67
C PHE A 58 12.37 -0.43 10.60
N THR A 59 12.91 -0.98 11.69
CA THR A 59 13.49 -2.33 11.67
C THR A 59 12.43 -3.39 11.43
N MET A 60 11.23 -3.25 12.00
CA MET A 60 10.12 -4.19 11.80
C MET A 60 9.61 -4.23 10.36
N LEU A 61 9.79 -3.16 9.57
CA LEU A 61 9.32 -3.07 8.19
C LEU A 61 10.41 -3.24 7.12
N ASN A 62 11.69 -3.28 7.51
CA ASN A 62 12.80 -3.24 6.57
C ASN A 62 13.84 -4.36 6.74
N CYS A 63 13.55 -5.40 7.53
CA CYS A 63 14.31 -6.65 7.49
C CYS A 63 14.39 -7.24 6.06
N ASN A 64 15.48 -7.97 5.79
CA ASN A 64 15.77 -8.64 4.51
C ASN A 64 15.97 -7.70 3.31
N LYS A 65 16.25 -6.41 3.55
CA LYS A 65 16.54 -5.41 2.50
C LYS A 65 17.99 -4.91 2.63
N ARG A 66 18.61 -4.57 1.50
CA ARG A 66 19.88 -3.82 1.46
C ARG A 66 19.58 -2.37 1.14
N SER A 67 20.19 -1.43 1.85
CA SER A 67 19.97 0.01 1.64
C SER A 67 21.05 0.62 0.75
N ILE A 68 20.64 1.53 -0.13
CA ILE A 68 21.52 2.46 -0.85
C ILE A 68 20.93 3.86 -0.79
N VAL A 69 21.77 4.86 -0.54
CA VAL A 69 21.37 6.27 -0.54
C VAL A 69 21.57 6.84 -1.94
N VAL A 70 20.50 7.36 -2.54
CA VAL A 70 20.52 7.96 -3.89
C VAL A 70 19.75 9.27 -3.89
N ASN A 71 20.42 10.34 -4.33
CA ASN A 71 19.76 11.63 -4.53
C ASN A 71 19.14 11.73 -5.93
N MET A 72 17.85 11.42 -6.06
CA MET A 72 17.11 11.50 -7.34
C MET A 72 17.01 12.91 -7.95
N LYS A 73 17.42 13.95 -7.23
CA LYS A 73 17.51 15.32 -7.75
C LYS A 73 18.81 15.56 -8.54
N SER A 74 19.85 14.74 -8.38
CA SER A 74 21.12 14.92 -9.09
C SER A 74 21.21 14.06 -10.35
N PRO A 75 21.92 14.51 -11.40
CA PRO A 75 22.16 13.70 -12.60
C PRO A 75 22.83 12.34 -12.28
N ALA A 76 23.77 12.33 -11.33
CA ALA A 76 24.42 11.10 -10.89
C ALA A 76 23.44 10.12 -10.21
N GLY A 77 22.53 10.62 -9.37
CA GLY A 77 21.52 9.77 -8.73
C GLY A 77 20.53 9.19 -9.74
N LYS A 78 20.12 9.98 -10.74
CA LYS A 78 19.32 9.47 -11.86
C LYS A 78 20.04 8.40 -12.66
N ALA A 79 21.35 8.55 -12.91
CA ALA A 79 22.16 7.54 -13.58
C ALA A 79 22.22 6.22 -12.76
N VAL A 80 22.40 6.31 -11.43
CA VAL A 80 22.36 5.14 -10.54
C VAL A 80 21.00 4.45 -10.61
N PHE A 81 19.90 5.21 -10.55
CA PHE A 81 18.55 4.65 -10.67
C PHE A 81 18.36 3.91 -11.99
N VAL A 82 18.78 4.48 -13.12
CA VAL A 82 18.68 3.84 -14.45
C VAL A 82 19.45 2.51 -14.49
N GLU A 83 20.66 2.45 -13.92
CA GLU A 83 21.46 1.22 -13.88
C GLU A 83 20.84 0.13 -12.99
N LEU A 84 20.16 0.51 -11.92
CA LEU A 84 19.39 -0.41 -11.07
C LEU A 84 18.11 -0.86 -11.77
N LEU A 85 17.38 0.06 -12.40
CA LEU A 85 16.13 -0.19 -13.13
C LEU A 85 16.32 -1.23 -14.25
N LYS A 86 17.39 -1.11 -15.04
CA LYS A 86 17.73 -2.08 -16.11
C LYS A 86 17.89 -3.52 -15.61
N LYS A 87 18.19 -3.71 -14.32
CA LYS A 87 18.48 -5.01 -13.70
C LYS A 87 17.39 -5.47 -12.75
N SER A 88 16.33 -4.69 -12.58
CA SER A 88 15.25 -4.96 -11.62
C SER A 88 14.05 -5.58 -12.33
N ASP A 89 13.39 -6.50 -11.64
CA ASP A 89 12.13 -7.09 -12.08
C ASP A 89 10.94 -6.24 -11.65
N ILE A 90 11.06 -5.61 -10.49
CA ILE A 90 10.03 -4.78 -9.88
C ILE A 90 10.67 -3.47 -9.43
N VAL A 91 10.01 -2.34 -9.70
CA VAL A 91 10.26 -1.05 -9.05
C VAL A 91 9.03 -0.68 -8.23
N MET A 92 9.21 -0.22 -7.01
CA MET A 92 8.10 0.14 -6.12
C MET A 92 8.22 1.57 -5.63
N GLU A 93 7.10 2.28 -5.56
CA GLU A 93 7.02 3.63 -5.02
C GLU A 93 5.68 3.91 -4.33
N ASN A 94 5.69 4.84 -3.37
CA ASN A 94 4.49 5.37 -2.73
C ASN A 94 4.59 6.89 -2.55
N PHE A 95 5.19 7.56 -3.52
CA PHE A 95 5.29 9.01 -3.52
C PHE A 95 3.93 9.66 -3.83
N GLY A 96 3.80 10.92 -3.42
CA GLY A 96 2.68 11.74 -3.83
C GLY A 96 2.55 11.85 -5.36
N PRO A 97 1.37 12.24 -5.86
CA PRO A 97 1.09 12.33 -7.30
C PRO A 97 2.17 13.10 -8.09
N GLY A 98 2.60 12.51 -9.21
CA GLY A 98 3.57 13.05 -10.16
C GLY A 98 5.00 13.22 -9.64
N VAL A 99 5.36 12.74 -8.45
CA VAL A 99 6.75 12.89 -7.93
C VAL A 99 7.75 12.13 -8.81
N LEU A 100 7.46 10.89 -9.19
CA LEU A 100 8.36 10.08 -10.01
C LEU A 100 8.51 10.67 -11.43
N ASP A 101 7.43 11.19 -11.99
CA ASP A 101 7.42 11.90 -13.27
C ASP A 101 8.29 13.16 -13.21
N ARG A 102 8.23 13.94 -12.11
CA ARG A 102 9.10 15.09 -11.90
C ARG A 102 10.58 14.72 -11.76
N PHE A 103 10.90 13.48 -11.37
CA PHE A 103 12.27 12.97 -11.47
C PHE A 103 12.66 12.58 -12.90
N GLY A 104 11.72 12.52 -13.83
CA GLY A 104 11.91 12.18 -15.25
C GLY A 104 11.62 10.71 -15.56
N PHE A 105 10.88 10.01 -14.70
CA PHE A 105 10.66 8.57 -14.80
C PHE A 105 9.17 8.24 -14.78
N SER A 106 8.44 8.68 -15.80
CA SER A 106 7.07 8.20 -16.01
C SER A 106 7.06 6.70 -16.30
N TRP A 107 5.87 6.08 -16.22
CA TRP A 107 5.70 4.68 -16.59
C TRP A 107 6.25 4.39 -17.99
N GLU A 108 5.95 5.24 -18.98
CA GLU A 108 6.40 5.08 -20.35
C GLU A 108 7.93 5.10 -20.43
N LYS A 109 8.59 6.01 -19.68
CA LYS A 109 10.05 6.08 -19.66
C LYS A 109 10.69 4.89 -18.96
N ILE A 110 10.09 4.43 -17.86
CA ILE A 110 10.54 3.24 -17.13
C ILE A 110 10.42 2.00 -18.01
N HIS A 111 9.30 1.86 -18.72
CA HIS A 111 9.02 0.75 -19.61
C HIS A 111 9.89 0.77 -20.86
N GLU A 112 10.19 1.95 -21.43
CA GLU A 112 11.17 2.12 -22.51
C GLU A 112 12.57 1.61 -22.11
N ILE A 113 13.01 1.88 -20.88
CA ILE A 113 14.32 1.46 -20.36
C ILE A 113 14.36 -0.04 -20.08
N ASN A 114 13.28 -0.61 -19.54
CA ASN A 114 13.18 -2.02 -19.23
C ASN A 114 11.75 -2.52 -19.52
N PRO A 115 11.50 -3.10 -20.72
CA PRO A 115 10.17 -3.59 -21.10
C PRO A 115 9.60 -4.65 -20.15
N ARG A 116 10.48 -5.38 -19.45
CA ARG A 116 10.12 -6.46 -18.53
C ARG A 116 9.82 -5.99 -17.10
N VAL A 117 9.98 -4.71 -16.79
CA VAL A 117 9.85 -4.21 -15.42
C VAL A 117 8.38 -4.06 -15.02
N ILE A 118 8.07 -4.44 -13.79
CA ILE A 118 6.78 -4.15 -13.17
C ILE A 118 6.96 -2.91 -12.29
N LEU A 119 6.14 -1.88 -12.51
CA LEU A 119 6.10 -0.71 -11.64
C LEU A 119 4.91 -0.83 -10.68
N GLY A 120 5.19 -0.99 -9.39
CA GLY A 120 4.19 -0.99 -8.32
C GLY A 120 4.05 0.37 -7.66
N SER A 121 2.82 0.89 -7.59
CA SER A 121 2.52 2.17 -6.94
C SER A 121 1.46 2.04 -5.87
N ILE A 122 1.67 2.71 -4.74
CA ILE A 122 0.63 2.95 -3.73
C ILE A 122 0.22 4.42 -3.79
N LYS A 123 -1.09 4.65 -3.90
CA LYS A 123 -1.71 5.98 -3.89
C LYS A 123 -2.75 6.07 -2.78
N GLY A 124 -3.07 7.27 -2.31
CA GLY A 124 -4.14 7.43 -1.32
C GLY A 124 -5.51 7.07 -1.90
N PHE A 125 -5.83 7.66 -3.04
CA PHE A 125 -7.15 7.59 -3.71
C PHE A 125 -7.07 7.15 -5.17
N GLY A 126 -5.92 6.62 -5.59
CA GLY A 126 -5.62 6.31 -6.99
C GLY A 126 -5.15 7.53 -7.78
N SER A 127 -4.78 7.30 -9.04
CA SER A 127 -4.28 8.33 -9.97
C SER A 127 -5.39 9.00 -10.79
N SER A 128 -6.66 8.72 -10.51
CA SER A 128 -7.81 9.30 -11.21
C SER A 128 -8.96 9.62 -10.27
N GLY A 129 -9.94 10.40 -10.75
CA GLY A 129 -11.11 10.79 -9.97
C GLY A 129 -10.88 12.04 -9.12
N PRO A 130 -11.90 12.44 -8.32
CA PRO A 130 -11.93 13.75 -7.65
C PRO A 130 -10.91 13.92 -6.53
N TYR A 131 -10.30 12.83 -6.06
CA TYR A 131 -9.35 12.83 -4.94
C TYR A 131 -7.92 12.47 -5.36
N ALA A 132 -7.62 12.39 -6.67
CA ALA A 132 -6.32 11.94 -7.17
C ALA A 132 -5.13 12.75 -6.63
N ASP A 133 -5.33 14.06 -6.40
CA ASP A 133 -4.29 14.96 -5.90
C ASP A 133 -4.16 14.98 -4.37
N PHE A 134 -4.99 14.22 -3.64
CA PHE A 134 -5.04 14.26 -2.19
C PHE A 134 -4.06 13.27 -1.58
N LYS A 135 -3.47 13.66 -0.45
CA LYS A 135 -2.64 12.77 0.36
C LYS A 135 -3.52 11.95 1.30
N ALA A 136 -3.18 10.68 1.46
CA ALA A 136 -3.75 9.83 2.49
C ALA A 136 -2.64 9.22 3.33
N TYR A 137 -2.98 8.99 4.59
CA TYR A 137 -2.23 8.17 5.57
C TYR A 137 -3.24 7.22 6.20
N GLU A 138 -2.77 6.24 6.99
CA GLU A 138 -3.57 5.19 7.63
C GLU A 138 -5.03 5.59 7.96
N ASN A 139 -5.24 6.51 8.91
CA ASN A 139 -6.58 6.84 9.39
C ASN A 139 -7.45 7.53 8.33
N VAL A 140 -6.86 8.30 7.42
CA VAL A 140 -7.58 8.93 6.30
C VAL A 140 -8.09 7.85 5.35
N ALA A 141 -7.28 6.84 5.05
CA ALA A 141 -7.69 5.71 4.23
C ALA A 141 -8.80 4.90 4.92
N GLN A 142 -8.71 4.66 6.24
CA GLN A 142 -9.77 3.98 6.98
C GLN A 142 -11.10 4.77 6.99
N ALA A 143 -11.03 6.09 7.12
CA ALA A 143 -12.21 6.95 7.04
C ALA A 143 -12.87 6.85 5.66
N MET A 144 -12.07 7.08 4.61
CA MET A 144 -12.55 7.20 3.24
C MET A 144 -12.96 5.86 2.63
N GLY A 145 -12.36 4.75 3.06
CA GLY A 145 -12.73 3.39 2.65
C GLY A 145 -13.94 2.80 3.40
N GLY A 146 -14.51 3.54 4.36
CA GLY A 146 -15.74 3.17 5.08
C GLY A 146 -15.52 2.35 6.37
N ALA A 147 -14.28 1.99 6.71
CA ALA A 147 -13.97 1.19 7.90
C ALA A 147 -14.36 1.93 9.18
N MET A 148 -14.00 3.20 9.31
CA MET A 148 -14.31 3.96 10.53
C MET A 148 -15.82 4.13 10.73
N SER A 149 -16.58 4.30 9.65
CA SER A 149 -18.05 4.45 9.71
C SER A 149 -18.73 3.25 10.35
N THR A 150 -18.12 2.06 10.22
CA THR A 150 -18.69 0.77 10.63
C THR A 150 -17.95 0.12 11.82
N THR A 151 -16.93 0.79 12.35
CA THR A 151 -16.14 0.32 13.50
C THR A 151 -16.41 1.19 14.72
N GLY A 152 -16.76 0.56 15.83
CA GLY A 152 -16.98 1.21 17.13
C GLY A 152 -18.32 0.82 17.75
N ILE A 153 -18.73 1.58 18.76
CA ILE A 153 -20.03 1.41 19.43
C ILE A 153 -21.12 2.26 18.75
N PRO A 154 -22.41 1.86 18.84
CA PRO A 154 -23.52 2.50 18.13
C PRO A 154 -23.58 4.02 18.26
N ASP A 155 -23.60 4.52 19.50
CA ASP A 155 -23.73 5.95 19.79
C ASP A 155 -22.37 6.66 19.99
N GLY A 156 -21.27 5.96 19.67
CA GLY A 156 -19.91 6.50 19.80
C GLY A 156 -19.40 7.15 18.51
N PRO A 157 -18.28 7.88 18.59
CA PRO A 157 -17.61 8.36 17.39
C PRO A 157 -17.07 7.20 16.54
N PRO A 158 -16.79 7.41 15.25
CA PRO A 158 -16.10 6.44 14.40
C PRO A 158 -14.74 6.03 14.98
N TYR A 159 -14.46 4.74 15.08
CA TYR A 159 -13.17 4.24 15.57
C TYR A 159 -12.25 3.85 14.42
N VAL A 160 -10.96 4.09 14.61
CA VAL A 160 -9.92 3.50 13.76
C VAL A 160 -9.65 2.08 14.25
N THR A 161 -9.45 1.15 13.33
CA THR A 161 -9.02 -0.21 13.68
C THR A 161 -7.56 -0.20 14.16
N GLY A 162 -7.24 -0.98 15.19
CA GLY A 162 -5.84 -1.12 15.64
C GLY A 162 -4.95 -1.79 14.58
N ALA A 163 -5.54 -2.69 13.79
CA ALA A 163 -4.89 -3.23 12.60
C ALA A 163 -4.70 -2.11 11.56
N GLN A 164 -3.49 -2.02 10.99
CA GLN A 164 -3.12 -0.97 10.05
C GLN A 164 -3.59 -1.34 8.64
N ILE A 165 -4.92 -1.36 8.43
CA ILE A 165 -5.55 -1.84 7.20
C ILE A 165 -5.42 -0.86 6.03
N GLY A 166 -5.20 0.43 6.30
CA GLY A 166 -4.95 1.45 5.30
C GLY A 166 -3.53 1.39 4.74
N ASP A 167 -2.51 1.25 5.59
CA ASP A 167 -1.12 1.12 5.16
C ASP A 167 -0.76 -0.33 4.86
N SER A 168 -0.59 -1.18 5.88
CA SER A 168 -0.15 -2.57 5.69
C SER A 168 -1.16 -3.40 4.92
N GLY A 169 -2.46 -3.14 5.09
CA GLY A 169 -3.50 -3.75 4.25
C GLY A 169 -3.32 -3.44 2.77
N THR A 170 -3.01 -2.20 2.41
CA THR A 170 -2.70 -1.82 1.02
C THR A 170 -1.41 -2.44 0.51
N GLY A 171 -0.40 -2.56 1.38
CA GLY A 171 0.83 -3.29 1.07
C GLY A 171 0.60 -4.77 0.69
N LEU A 172 -0.33 -5.44 1.38
CA LEU A 172 -0.75 -6.81 1.03
C LEU A 172 -1.39 -6.87 -0.36
N HIS A 173 -2.30 -5.94 -0.67
CA HIS A 173 -2.95 -5.86 -1.97
C HIS A 173 -1.94 -5.61 -3.09
N LEU A 174 -0.98 -4.70 -2.89
CA LEU A 174 0.06 -4.46 -3.88
C LEU A 174 0.94 -5.70 -4.07
N ALA A 175 1.28 -6.43 -3.00
CA ALA A 175 2.04 -7.67 -3.13
C ALA A 175 1.30 -8.69 -4.01
N ILE A 176 -0.02 -8.84 -3.85
CA ILE A 176 -0.85 -9.70 -4.71
C ILE A 176 -0.80 -9.23 -6.17
N GLY A 177 -0.96 -7.93 -6.41
CA GLY A 177 -0.89 -7.36 -7.76
C GLY A 177 0.47 -7.56 -8.43
N LEU A 178 1.56 -7.40 -7.69
CA LEU A 178 2.93 -7.64 -8.18
C LEU A 178 3.19 -9.11 -8.50
N LEU A 179 2.71 -10.03 -7.67
CA LEU A 179 2.80 -11.48 -7.94
C LEU A 179 1.98 -11.86 -9.19
N ALA A 180 0.77 -11.30 -9.36
CA ALA A 180 -0.03 -11.50 -10.56
C ALA A 180 0.67 -10.95 -11.81
N ALA A 181 1.31 -9.78 -11.69
CA ALA A 181 2.08 -9.18 -12.78
C ALA A 181 3.32 -10.01 -13.16
N LEU A 182 4.03 -10.57 -12.17
CA LEU A 182 5.11 -11.53 -12.41
C LEU A 182 4.60 -12.77 -13.17
N GLN A 183 3.45 -13.30 -12.75
CA GLN A 183 2.82 -14.44 -13.41
C GLN A 183 2.41 -14.14 -14.86
N GLN A 184 1.86 -12.96 -15.13
CA GLN A 184 1.57 -12.51 -16.49
C GLN A 184 2.85 -12.42 -17.32
N ARG A 185 3.91 -11.81 -16.77
CA ARG A 185 5.18 -11.61 -17.46
C ARG A 185 5.84 -12.92 -17.91
N HIS A 186 5.61 -14.03 -17.20
CA HIS A 186 6.04 -15.36 -17.68
C HIS A 186 5.38 -15.78 -19.00
N ARG A 187 4.15 -15.32 -19.26
CA ARG A 187 3.39 -15.63 -20.48
C ARG A 187 3.66 -14.64 -21.60
N THR A 188 3.75 -13.34 -21.27
CA THR A 188 3.82 -12.27 -22.28
C THR A 188 5.25 -11.82 -22.55
N GLY A 189 6.17 -12.04 -21.61
CA GLY A 189 7.49 -11.43 -21.64
C GLY A 189 7.52 -9.96 -21.18
N GLU A 190 6.36 -9.32 -21.00
CA GLU A 190 6.22 -7.88 -20.76
C GLU A 190 5.84 -7.56 -19.31
N GLY A 191 6.40 -6.46 -18.81
CA GLY A 191 6.02 -5.86 -17.53
C GLY A 191 4.72 -5.05 -17.62
N GLN A 192 4.28 -4.50 -16.48
CA GLN A 192 3.09 -3.65 -16.41
C GLN A 192 3.15 -2.69 -15.23
N TYR A 193 2.31 -1.66 -15.28
CA TYR A 193 2.03 -0.78 -14.14
C TYR A 193 0.93 -1.38 -13.27
N VAL A 194 1.19 -1.48 -11.96
CA VAL A 194 0.25 -1.97 -10.95
C VAL A 194 0.06 -0.87 -9.90
N GLU A 195 -1.16 -0.39 -9.77
CA GLU A 195 -1.53 0.61 -8.77
C GLU A 195 -2.50 0.02 -7.75
N VAL A 196 -2.33 0.39 -6.48
CA VAL A 196 -3.33 0.16 -5.45
C VAL A 196 -3.58 1.45 -4.68
N ALA A 197 -4.84 1.86 -4.62
CA ALA A 197 -5.28 2.95 -3.77
C ALA A 197 -5.53 2.47 -2.33
N MET A 198 -5.13 3.24 -1.33
CA MET A 198 -5.38 2.92 0.08
C MET A 198 -6.88 2.85 0.38
N MET A 199 -7.67 3.77 -0.19
CA MET A 199 -9.13 3.72 -0.09
C MET A 199 -9.70 2.39 -0.61
N ASP A 200 -9.26 1.94 -1.79
CA ASP A 200 -9.75 0.70 -2.40
C ASP A 200 -9.34 -0.53 -1.60
N GLY A 201 -8.11 -0.55 -1.05
CA GLY A 201 -7.64 -1.60 -0.16
C GLY A 201 -8.51 -1.75 1.08
N VAL A 202 -8.85 -0.63 1.72
CA VAL A 202 -9.77 -0.61 2.87
C VAL A 202 -11.18 -1.03 2.46
N MET A 203 -11.70 -0.52 1.34
CA MET A 203 -13.03 -0.90 0.84
C MET A 203 -13.13 -2.40 0.58
N ASN A 204 -12.08 -3.02 0.02
CA ASN A 204 -12.05 -4.45 -0.19
C ASN A 204 -12.15 -5.24 1.12
N LEU A 205 -11.41 -4.83 2.15
CA LEU A 205 -11.47 -5.47 3.47
C LEU A 205 -12.83 -5.22 4.17
N CYS A 206 -13.50 -4.12 3.86
CA CYS A 206 -14.81 -3.76 4.38
C CYS A 206 -15.99 -4.30 3.54
N ARG A 207 -15.75 -5.18 2.57
CA ARG A 207 -16.77 -5.66 1.61
C ARG A 207 -18.07 -6.16 2.24
N VAL A 208 -17.98 -6.82 3.39
CA VAL A 208 -19.16 -7.31 4.13
C VAL A 208 -20.06 -6.16 4.59
N LYS A 209 -19.48 -5.03 5.00
CA LYS A 209 -20.26 -3.87 5.44
C LYS A 209 -20.90 -3.12 4.26
N TRP A 210 -20.31 -3.20 3.07
CA TRP A 210 -20.93 -2.72 1.83
C TRP A 210 -22.14 -3.58 1.42
N ARG A 211 -22.07 -4.90 1.60
CA ARG A 211 -23.24 -5.79 1.45
C ARG A 211 -24.36 -5.36 2.39
N ASP A 212 -24.04 -5.09 3.65
CA ASP A 212 -25.05 -4.68 4.66
C ASP A 212 -25.66 -3.33 4.33
N HIS A 213 -24.84 -2.38 3.87
CA HIS A 213 -25.31 -1.07 3.42
C HIS A 213 -26.33 -1.19 2.29
N GLN A 214 -26.06 -2.06 1.31
CA GLN A 214 -27.00 -2.32 0.22
C GLN A 214 -28.28 -3.00 0.69
N ARG A 215 -28.20 -3.94 1.65
CA ARG A 215 -29.38 -4.60 2.22
C ARG A 215 -30.26 -3.65 3.03
N LEU A 216 -29.69 -2.70 3.75
CA LEU A 216 -30.42 -1.66 4.49
C LEU A 216 -31.34 -0.82 3.61
N THR A 217 -31.03 -0.70 2.32
CA THR A 217 -31.91 0.00 1.37
C THR A 217 -33.22 -0.74 1.08
N ARG A 218 -33.35 -1.99 1.51
CA ARG A 218 -34.47 -2.89 1.17
C ARG A 218 -35.15 -3.50 2.39
N GLN A 219 -34.41 -3.68 3.49
CA GLN A 219 -34.88 -4.38 4.67
C GLN A 219 -34.09 -3.98 5.91
N GLU A 220 -34.68 -4.27 7.05
CA GLU A 220 -33.96 -4.32 8.32
C GLU A 220 -32.97 -5.50 8.33
N LEU A 221 -31.90 -5.32 9.10
CA LEU A 221 -30.89 -6.33 9.40
C LEU A 221 -31.09 -6.78 10.85
N THR A 222 -31.66 -7.98 11.02
CA THR A 222 -31.97 -8.58 12.32
C THR A 222 -30.76 -9.24 12.96
N GLU A 223 -29.69 -9.44 12.20
CA GLU A 223 -28.40 -9.95 12.68
C GLU A 223 -27.56 -8.91 13.45
N TYR A 224 -28.02 -7.66 13.51
CA TYR A 224 -27.43 -6.61 14.32
C TYR A 224 -28.16 -6.52 15.66
N SER A 225 -27.42 -6.36 16.75
CA SER A 225 -27.93 -6.21 18.12
C SER A 225 -28.63 -4.87 18.34
N VAL A 226 -28.54 -3.96 17.38
CA VAL A 226 -29.16 -2.64 17.38
C VAL A 226 -30.26 -2.55 16.34
N PRO A 227 -31.35 -1.79 16.58
CA PRO A 227 -32.36 -1.54 15.57
C PRO A 227 -31.74 -0.92 14.32
N THR A 228 -32.11 -1.45 13.15
CA THR A 228 -31.58 -0.99 11.86
C THR A 228 -32.65 -0.37 10.94
N GLU A 229 -33.90 -0.35 11.39
CA GLU A 229 -35.00 0.31 10.68
C GLU A 229 -34.69 1.80 10.46
N GLY A 230 -34.87 2.26 9.22
CA GLY A 230 -34.68 3.66 8.85
C GLY A 230 -33.22 4.14 8.81
N LEU A 231 -32.22 3.28 9.08
CA LEU A 231 -30.82 3.67 8.99
C LEU A 231 -30.39 3.91 7.54
N LYS A 232 -29.61 4.97 7.33
CA LYS A 232 -29.04 5.33 6.01
C LYS A 232 -27.67 4.72 5.73
N ALA A 233 -27.04 4.13 6.74
CA ALA A 233 -25.74 3.51 6.64
C ALA A 233 -25.64 2.32 7.61
N THR A 234 -24.78 1.36 7.29
CA THR A 234 -24.50 0.22 8.17
C THR A 234 -24.04 0.76 9.54
N PRO A 235 -24.70 0.37 10.64
CA PRO A 235 -24.39 0.91 11.94
C PRO A 235 -23.02 0.43 12.42
N ARG A 236 -22.42 1.20 13.33
CA ARG A 236 -21.44 0.67 14.26
C ARG A 236 -22.19 -0.18 15.27
N ALA A 237 -21.70 -1.39 15.53
CA ALA A 237 -22.43 -2.33 16.36
C ALA A 237 -21.48 -3.20 17.22
N GLY A 238 -20.37 -2.62 17.67
CA GLY A 238 -19.40 -3.29 18.52
C GLY A 238 -18.84 -4.56 17.86
N ASN A 239 -19.21 -5.72 18.42
CA ASN A 239 -18.73 -7.03 17.98
C ASN A 239 -19.61 -7.68 16.90
N ASP A 240 -20.69 -7.02 16.47
CA ASP A 240 -21.56 -7.56 15.43
C ASP A 240 -20.81 -7.60 14.09
N SER A 241 -20.44 -8.81 13.71
CA SER A 241 -19.72 -9.06 12.47
C SER A 241 -20.60 -8.76 11.24
N GLY A 242 -21.92 -8.79 11.40
CA GLY A 242 -22.89 -8.86 10.29
C GLY A 242 -22.79 -10.21 9.55
N GLY A 243 -21.91 -11.13 9.97
CA GLY A 243 -21.70 -12.42 9.33
C GLY A 243 -22.89 -13.38 9.42
N GLY A 244 -23.88 -13.06 10.26
CA GLY A 244 -25.04 -13.92 10.53
C GLY A 244 -24.66 -15.23 11.23
N GLN A 245 -23.48 -15.27 11.87
CA GLN A 245 -22.90 -16.41 12.57
C GLN A 245 -22.66 -16.02 14.03
#